data_AF-A0A816UUM3-F1
#
_entry.id   AF-A0A816UUM3-F1
#
_cell.length_a   1.000
_cell.length_b   1.000
_cell.length_c   1.000
_cell.angle_alpha   90.00
_cell.angle_beta   90.00
_cell.angle_gamma   90.00
#
_symmetry.space_group_name_H-M   'P 1'
#
loop_
_entity.id
_entity.type
_entity.pdbx_description
1 polymer ?
#
loop_
_entity_poly.entity_id
_entity_poly.type
_entity_poly.pdbx_seq_one_letter_code
_entity_poly.pdbx_strand_id
1 'polypeptide(L)'
;MNNNRGRYPPGMGTGRGAPPNPDYQSQNHHQQQWTRRAQLPGNANEVQKTTSPPPVASSDPNGQDWKATLRLPPPDTRYQTADVTATKGNEFEDYFLKRDLLKGIYEKGFEKPSPIQEESIPIALTGSDILARAKNGTGKTGAFCIPVLERIDPNTNVIQAMILVPTRELALQTSQVCKELSKYLNIQVMVTTGGTSLRDDIMRLHQPVHLLVGTPGRILDLTKKGVCVLKDCTMLVMDEADKLLSAEFQPSLEELIQFLPQNRQFLMYSATFPVTVKAFKDRHLRKPYVINLMDQLTLMGVTQYYAFVEERQKVHCLNTLFSKLQINQSIIFCNSVNRVELLAKKITELGYSCFYIHAKMVQDHRNRVFHEFRNGACRNLVCTDLFTRGIDIQAVNVVINFDFPRTSESYLHRVGRSGRFGHLGLAVNLVTYEDRFKMYVAFSLLPCFSFLCQSFVIVFENRYQTEQELGTEIKPIPSNIDQAIYCQ
;
A
#
# COMPACT_ATOMS: atom_id res chain seq x y z
N MET A 1 -16.12 54.83 23.59
CA MET A 1 -17.31 54.29 24.29
C MET A 1 -17.23 52.77 24.34
N ASN A 2 -17.85 52.15 25.34
CA ASN A 2 -18.08 50.72 25.56
C ASN A 2 -16.95 49.71 25.28
N ASN A 3 -16.35 49.23 26.38
CA ASN A 3 -15.90 47.84 26.50
C ASN A 3 -17.07 46.86 26.23
N ASN A 4 -16.74 45.58 25.97
CA ASN A 4 -17.40 44.54 26.75
C ASN A 4 -16.44 43.37 27.06
N ARG A 5 -16.53 42.82 28.28
CA ARG A 5 -15.74 41.66 28.75
C ARG A 5 -16.71 40.55 29.14
N GLY A 6 -16.54 39.34 28.61
CA GLY A 6 -17.28 38.18 29.09
C GLY A 6 -16.90 37.84 30.54
N ARG A 7 -17.89 37.87 31.45
CA ARG A 7 -17.73 37.40 32.84
C ARG A 7 -18.23 35.96 32.96
N TYR A 8 -17.53 35.14 33.72
CA TYR A 8 -18.12 33.96 34.37
C TYR A 8 -18.65 34.35 35.77
N PRO A 9 -19.74 33.74 36.27
CA PRO A 9 -20.24 33.95 37.63
C PRO A 9 -19.47 33.10 38.69
N PRO A 10 -19.39 33.52 39.98
CA PRO A 10 -18.58 32.85 41.00
C PRO A 10 -19.37 32.23 42.20
N GLY A 11 -18.78 31.20 42.82
CA GLY A 11 -19.15 30.69 44.17
C GLY A 11 -20.49 29.96 44.29
N MET A 12 -20.90 29.35 45.41
CA MET A 12 -20.29 28.78 46.64
C MET A 12 -21.38 27.85 47.23
N GLY A 13 -21.14 26.79 48.01
CA GLY A 13 -19.92 26.17 48.54
C GLY A 13 -20.25 25.22 49.72
N THR A 14 -19.24 24.56 50.29
CA THR A 14 -19.26 23.71 51.52
C THR A 14 -19.96 22.33 51.43
N GLY A 15 -19.44 21.27 52.04
CA GLY A 15 -18.09 21.13 52.62
C GLY A 15 -17.83 19.85 53.42
N ARG A 16 -16.56 19.67 53.85
CA ARG A 16 -16.02 18.85 54.97
C ARG A 16 -16.35 17.33 55.00
N GLY A 17 -15.41 16.43 55.28
CA GLY A 17 -14.01 16.59 55.73
C GLY A 17 -13.16 15.32 55.56
N ALA A 18 -12.05 15.23 56.28
CA ALA A 18 -10.97 14.21 56.15
C ALA A 18 -10.26 14.03 57.54
N PRO A 19 -9.08 13.37 57.71
CA PRO A 19 -8.40 12.37 56.88
C PRO A 19 -8.12 11.00 57.62
N PRO A 20 -6.89 10.53 58.00
CA PRO A 20 -6.36 9.25 57.47
C PRO A 20 -5.69 8.23 58.44
N ASN A 21 -5.28 7.07 57.88
CA ASN A 21 -4.25 6.12 58.38
C ASN A 21 -4.54 5.36 59.71
N PRO A 22 -3.72 4.36 60.14
CA PRO A 22 -2.41 3.88 59.62
C PRO A 22 -2.30 2.36 59.33
N ASP A 23 -1.05 1.89 59.18
CA ASP A 23 -0.55 0.54 58.91
C ASP A 23 -0.90 -0.53 59.97
N TYR A 24 -0.77 -1.82 59.61
CA TYR A 24 -0.19 -2.87 60.49
C TYR A 24 0.44 -4.03 59.70
N GLN A 25 1.05 -4.98 60.41
CA GLN A 25 2.23 -5.76 59.99
C GLN A 25 1.97 -7.24 59.59
N SER A 26 3.05 -7.88 59.16
CA SER A 26 3.20 -9.27 58.71
C SER A 26 2.84 -10.36 59.73
N GLN A 27 2.60 -11.58 59.21
CA GLN A 27 3.12 -12.81 59.84
C GLN A 27 3.28 -13.98 58.85
N ASN A 28 4.17 -14.91 59.19
CA ASN A 28 4.51 -16.14 58.46
C ASN A 28 4.11 -17.35 59.32
N HIS A 29 3.47 -18.39 58.77
CA HIS A 29 3.68 -19.81 59.11
C HIS A 29 2.97 -20.66 58.02
N HIS A 30 3.48 -21.74 57.39
CA HIS A 30 4.30 -22.93 57.71
C HIS A 30 3.51 -24.20 58.04
N GLN A 31 3.89 -25.32 57.38
CA GLN A 31 3.42 -26.73 57.42
C GLN A 31 2.40 -27.15 56.33
N GLN A 32 2.67 -28.17 55.49
CA GLN A 32 2.92 -29.62 55.72
C GLN A 32 1.65 -30.34 56.22
N GLN A 33 1.33 -31.60 55.88
CA GLN A 33 1.90 -32.62 54.98
C GLN A 33 0.81 -33.70 54.78
N TRP A 34 0.71 -34.37 53.62
CA TRP A 34 0.17 -35.75 53.57
C TRP A 34 0.79 -36.55 52.43
N THR A 35 1.31 -37.73 52.76
CA THR A 35 2.10 -38.59 51.87
C THR A 35 1.39 -39.92 51.67
N ARG A 36 1.49 -40.52 50.47
CA ARG A 36 1.50 -41.99 50.34
C ARG A 36 2.30 -42.45 49.12
N ARG A 37 2.87 -43.64 49.24
CA ARG A 37 3.89 -44.24 48.37
C ARG A 37 3.64 -45.75 48.31
N ALA A 38 3.75 -46.34 47.13
CA ALA A 38 3.76 -47.79 46.91
C ALA A 38 4.60 -48.11 45.66
N GLN A 39 5.24 -49.28 45.60
CA GLN A 39 6.17 -49.67 44.52
C GLN A 39 6.05 -51.16 44.18
N LEU A 40 5.81 -51.47 42.89
CA LEU A 40 6.35 -52.62 42.11
C LEU A 40 6.11 -54.08 42.61
N PRO A 41 6.42 -55.15 41.83
CA PRO A 41 6.86 -55.27 40.41
C PRO A 41 5.72 -55.80 39.50
N GLY A 42 5.89 -56.19 38.22
CA GLY A 42 7.04 -56.16 37.29
C GLY A 42 7.54 -57.56 36.83
N ASN A 43 7.53 -57.86 35.52
CA ASN A 43 8.23 -59.01 34.88
C ASN A 43 8.51 -58.72 33.36
N ALA A 44 9.19 -59.63 32.64
CA ALA A 44 10.05 -59.31 31.49
C ALA A 44 9.59 -59.75 30.05
N ASN A 45 10.52 -59.58 29.07
CA ASN A 45 10.48 -59.87 27.62
C ASN A 45 9.65 -58.87 26.78
N GLU A 46 9.96 -58.46 25.53
CA GLU A 46 11.08 -58.69 24.57
C GLU A 46 10.95 -57.61 23.43
N VAL A 47 11.84 -57.32 22.45
CA VAL A 47 13.15 -57.82 21.93
C VAL A 47 14.04 -56.59 21.57
N GLN A 48 15.36 -56.74 21.35
CA GLN A 48 16.24 -55.67 20.83
C GLN A 48 16.15 -55.43 19.30
N LYS A 49 16.35 -54.18 18.86
CA LYS A 49 16.80 -53.85 17.49
C LYS A 49 17.75 -52.63 17.52
N THR A 50 18.87 -52.73 16.79
CA THR A 50 19.96 -51.74 16.80
C THR A 50 19.79 -50.67 15.73
N THR A 51 19.95 -49.39 16.11
CA THR A 51 20.20 -48.27 15.19
C THR A 51 21.30 -47.38 15.76
N SER A 52 22.28 -47.01 14.94
CA SER A 52 23.37 -46.10 15.28
C SER A 52 22.88 -44.67 15.53
N PRO A 53 23.56 -43.88 16.40
CA PRO A 53 23.24 -42.46 16.55
C PRO A 53 23.54 -41.69 15.25
N PRO A 54 22.75 -40.65 14.92
CA PRO A 54 23.07 -39.73 13.84
C PRO A 54 24.31 -38.87 14.20
N PRO A 55 24.99 -38.26 13.21
CA PRO A 55 26.13 -37.38 13.48
C PRO A 55 25.68 -36.15 14.29
N VAL A 56 26.50 -35.76 15.26
CA VAL A 56 26.24 -34.60 16.12
C VAL A 56 26.31 -33.32 15.28
N ALA A 57 25.17 -32.65 15.12
CA ALA A 57 25.14 -31.31 14.55
C ALA A 57 25.89 -30.33 15.48
N SER A 58 26.81 -29.56 14.92
CA SER A 58 27.53 -28.52 15.65
C SER A 58 26.57 -27.39 16.05
N SER A 59 26.20 -27.34 17.32
CA SER A 59 25.30 -26.31 17.87
C SER A 59 26.00 -24.95 17.94
N ASP A 60 25.72 -24.06 16.97
CA ASP A 60 26.06 -22.65 17.07
C ASP A 60 25.18 -21.99 18.16
N PRO A 61 25.74 -21.49 19.28
CA PRO A 61 24.95 -21.03 20.43
C PRO A 61 24.08 -19.77 20.20
N ASN A 62 24.13 -19.14 19.01
CA ASN A 62 23.55 -17.81 18.78
C ASN A 62 22.43 -17.79 17.70
N GLY A 63 22.12 -18.93 17.08
CA GLY A 63 21.42 -18.97 15.78
C GLY A 63 19.94 -18.56 15.76
N GLN A 64 19.11 -19.06 16.68
CA GLN A 64 17.64 -19.10 16.48
C GLN A 64 16.78 -18.44 17.57
N ASP A 65 17.33 -18.15 18.74
CA ASP A 65 16.55 -17.67 19.90
C ASP A 65 15.98 -16.24 19.73
N TRP A 66 16.62 -15.40 18.92
CA TRP A 66 16.18 -14.02 18.73
C TRP A 66 14.78 -13.90 18.09
N LYS A 67 14.36 -14.87 17.27
CA LYS A 67 13.01 -14.91 16.68
C LYS A 67 11.93 -15.14 17.74
N ALA A 68 12.22 -15.88 18.82
CA ALA A 68 11.29 -16.10 19.93
C ALA A 68 11.02 -14.82 20.76
N THR A 69 11.86 -13.78 20.60
CA THR A 69 11.66 -12.48 21.28
C THR A 69 10.76 -11.51 20.50
N LEU A 70 10.38 -11.83 19.26
CA LEU A 70 9.63 -10.94 18.37
C LEU A 70 8.13 -10.92 18.67
N ARG A 71 7.50 -9.76 18.53
CA ARG A 71 6.03 -9.64 18.57
C ARG A 71 5.48 -9.74 17.14
N LEU A 72 5.43 -10.96 16.63
CA LEU A 72 4.84 -11.25 15.33
C LEU A 72 3.32 -10.96 15.33
N PRO A 73 2.77 -10.40 14.25
CA PRO A 73 1.32 -10.32 14.07
C PRO A 73 0.73 -11.72 13.77
N PRO A 74 -0.59 -11.91 13.87
CA PRO A 74 -1.24 -13.14 13.41
C PRO A 74 -0.98 -13.38 11.91
N PRO A 75 -0.74 -14.62 11.46
CA PRO A 75 -0.54 -14.93 10.05
C PRO A 75 -1.82 -14.70 9.25
N ASP A 76 -1.67 -14.20 8.02
CA ASP A 76 -2.81 -13.90 7.13
C ASP A 76 -3.26 -15.16 6.37
N THR A 77 -4.32 -15.80 6.86
CA THR A 77 -4.83 -17.07 6.31
C THR A 77 -5.77 -16.91 5.11
N ARG A 78 -5.94 -15.70 4.57
CA ARG A 78 -6.80 -15.44 3.40
C ARG A 78 -6.15 -15.92 2.12
N TYR A 79 -6.96 -16.17 1.09
CA TYR A 79 -6.45 -16.56 -0.23
C TYR A 79 -5.48 -15.50 -0.81
N GLN A 80 -4.46 -15.95 -1.54
CA GLN A 80 -3.46 -15.11 -2.22
C GLN A 80 -3.15 -15.66 -3.62
N THR A 81 -3.25 -14.82 -4.66
CA THR A 81 -2.94 -15.17 -6.05
C THR A 81 -1.46 -15.44 -6.32
N ALA A 82 -1.19 -16.18 -7.41
CA ALA A 82 0.15 -16.59 -7.83
C ALA A 82 1.15 -15.43 -7.98
N ASP A 83 0.74 -14.21 -8.31
CA ASP A 83 1.65 -13.06 -8.39
C ASP A 83 2.22 -12.58 -7.03
N VAL A 84 1.74 -13.16 -5.93
CA VAL A 84 2.28 -12.97 -4.57
C VAL A 84 2.87 -14.27 -4.00
N THR A 85 2.35 -15.44 -4.41
CA THR A 85 2.75 -16.76 -3.85
C THR A 85 3.71 -17.58 -4.73
N ALA A 86 3.89 -17.26 -6.01
CA ALA A 86 4.83 -17.96 -6.91
C ALA A 86 6.27 -17.50 -6.69
N THR A 87 6.77 -17.69 -5.46
CA THR A 87 8.14 -17.38 -5.05
C THR A 87 9.12 -18.46 -5.51
N LYS A 88 10.39 -18.09 -5.70
CA LYS A 88 11.52 -19.01 -5.89
C LYS A 88 11.84 -19.81 -4.62
N GLY A 89 11.33 -19.37 -3.47
CA GLY A 89 11.44 -20.06 -2.19
C GLY A 89 12.53 -19.54 -1.27
N ASN A 90 13.02 -18.31 -1.51
CA ASN A 90 13.99 -17.66 -0.64
C ASN A 90 13.32 -17.18 0.67
N GLU A 91 14.12 -17.03 1.72
CA GLU A 91 13.78 -16.32 2.95
C GLU A 91 14.46 -14.94 2.99
N PHE A 92 13.95 -14.01 3.82
CA PHE A 92 14.61 -12.70 3.98
C PHE A 92 16.05 -12.79 4.53
N GLU A 93 16.40 -13.89 5.18
CA GLU A 93 17.73 -14.14 5.75
C GLU A 93 18.78 -14.46 4.67
N ASP A 94 18.36 -14.99 3.51
CA ASP A 94 19.24 -15.30 2.37
C ASP A 94 19.83 -14.05 1.70
N TYR A 95 19.29 -12.87 2.01
CA TYR A 95 19.78 -11.57 1.53
C TYR A 95 20.88 -10.94 2.42
N PHE A 96 21.31 -11.63 3.48
CA PHE A 96 22.39 -11.19 4.39
C PHE A 96 22.18 -9.77 4.99
N LEU A 97 20.93 -9.41 5.25
CA LEU A 97 20.52 -8.11 5.82
C LEU A 97 21.00 -7.95 7.28
N LYS A 98 21.13 -6.69 7.73
CA LYS A 98 21.32 -6.35 9.14
C LYS A 98 20.29 -7.06 10.02
N ARG A 99 20.74 -7.74 11.09
CA ARG A 99 19.85 -8.45 12.03
C ARG A 99 18.73 -7.56 12.57
N ASP A 100 19.00 -6.28 12.79
CA ASP A 100 18.03 -5.31 13.28
C ASP A 100 17.01 -4.84 12.21
N LEU A 101 17.34 -4.96 10.92
CA LEU A 101 16.38 -4.83 9.82
C LEU A 101 15.49 -6.08 9.72
N LEU A 102 16.06 -7.28 9.86
CA LEU A 102 15.31 -8.55 9.87
C LEU A 102 14.26 -8.60 11.00
N LYS A 103 14.58 -8.08 12.20
CA LYS A 103 13.60 -7.89 13.28
C LYS A 103 12.41 -7.02 12.84
N GLY A 104 12.67 -5.89 12.18
CA GLY A 104 11.64 -4.98 11.68
C GLY A 104 10.79 -5.61 10.57
N ILE A 105 11.39 -6.41 9.68
CA ILE A 105 10.70 -7.18 8.64
C ILE A 105 9.72 -8.20 9.26
N TYR A 106 10.19 -9.03 10.19
CA TYR A 106 9.34 -10.06 10.80
C TYR A 106 8.26 -9.48 11.74
N GLU A 107 8.56 -8.49 12.58
CA GLU A 107 7.52 -7.79 13.37
C GLU A 107 6.51 -7.02 12.52
N LYS A 108 6.87 -6.64 11.28
CA LYS A 108 5.94 -6.05 10.32
C LYS A 108 4.93 -7.06 9.75
N GLY A 109 5.17 -8.36 9.95
CA GLY A 109 4.39 -9.46 9.36
C GLY A 109 4.84 -9.86 7.96
N PHE A 110 6.07 -9.51 7.57
CA PHE A 110 6.66 -10.01 6.32
C PHE A 110 7.38 -11.33 6.63
N GLU A 111 6.66 -12.45 6.50
CA GLU A 111 7.22 -13.79 6.72
C GLU A 111 8.17 -14.19 5.58
N LYS A 112 7.70 -14.11 4.33
CA LYS A 112 8.45 -14.47 3.12
C LYS A 112 8.49 -13.31 2.11
N PRO A 113 9.56 -13.19 1.30
CA PRO A 113 9.63 -12.21 0.23
C PRO A 113 8.63 -12.53 -0.89
N SER A 114 7.84 -11.54 -1.33
CA SER A 114 7.02 -11.68 -2.54
C SER A 114 7.89 -11.70 -3.81
N PRO A 115 7.40 -12.14 -4.98
CA PRO A 115 8.23 -12.24 -6.19
C PRO A 115 8.92 -10.93 -6.62
N ILE A 116 8.30 -9.77 -6.38
CA ILE A 116 8.94 -8.46 -6.62
C ILE A 116 10.01 -8.10 -5.58
N GLN A 117 9.94 -8.69 -4.39
CA GLN A 117 10.98 -8.58 -3.37
C GLN A 117 12.15 -9.51 -3.70
N GLU A 118 11.87 -10.76 -4.11
CA GLU A 118 12.90 -11.73 -4.53
C GLU A 118 13.74 -11.25 -5.72
N GLU A 119 13.14 -10.64 -6.74
CA GLU A 119 13.90 -10.10 -7.88
C GLU A 119 14.61 -8.78 -7.57
N SER A 120 14.01 -7.91 -6.75
CA SER A 120 14.46 -6.52 -6.62
C SER A 120 15.43 -6.29 -5.45
N ILE A 121 15.25 -6.96 -4.32
CA ILE A 121 16.11 -6.79 -3.14
C ILE A 121 17.57 -7.14 -3.45
N PRO A 122 17.94 -8.36 -3.90
CA PRO A 122 19.34 -8.70 -4.14
C PRO A 122 19.99 -7.79 -5.21
N ILE A 123 19.25 -7.45 -6.27
CA ILE A 123 19.75 -6.57 -7.33
C ILE A 123 19.99 -5.14 -6.82
N ALA A 124 19.08 -4.60 -6.01
CA ALA A 124 19.26 -3.29 -5.37
C ALA A 124 20.43 -3.30 -4.39
N LEU A 125 20.63 -4.40 -3.65
CA LEU A 125 21.76 -4.56 -2.74
C LEU A 125 23.12 -4.61 -3.46
N THR A 126 23.20 -5.03 -4.74
CA THR A 126 24.45 -4.91 -5.53
C THR A 126 24.83 -3.47 -5.86
N GLY A 127 23.91 -2.51 -5.75
CA GLY A 127 24.10 -1.13 -6.18
C GLY A 127 23.67 -0.85 -7.63
N SER A 128 23.02 -1.82 -8.30
CA SER A 128 22.52 -1.66 -9.67
C SER A 128 21.26 -0.79 -9.73
N ASP A 129 21.11 0.00 -10.79
CA ASP A 129 19.85 0.68 -11.10
C ASP A 129 18.76 -0.36 -11.43
N ILE A 130 17.50 -0.06 -11.07
CA ILE A 130 16.35 -0.92 -11.33
C ILE A 130 15.24 -0.13 -12.04
N LEU A 131 14.62 -0.77 -13.03
CA LEU A 131 13.31 -0.40 -13.56
C LEU A 131 12.34 -1.58 -13.40
N ALA A 132 11.37 -1.46 -12.50
CA ALA A 132 10.44 -2.54 -12.17
C ALA A 132 8.99 -2.23 -12.61
N ARG A 133 8.39 -3.15 -13.38
CA ARG A 133 6.95 -3.20 -13.66
C ARG A 133 6.27 -4.23 -12.76
N ALA A 134 5.38 -3.75 -11.88
CA ALA A 134 4.52 -4.59 -11.07
C ALA A 134 3.24 -3.85 -10.63
N LYS A 135 2.12 -4.58 -10.55
CA LYS A 135 0.82 -4.03 -10.13
C LYS A 135 0.88 -3.48 -8.69
N ASN A 136 -0.16 -2.74 -8.31
CA ASN A 136 -0.26 -2.22 -6.95
C ASN A 136 -0.68 -3.34 -6.00
N GLY A 137 -0.14 -3.32 -4.77
CA GLY A 137 -0.43 -4.33 -3.74
C GLY A 137 0.46 -5.59 -3.72
N THR A 138 1.43 -5.77 -4.62
CA THR A 138 2.36 -6.95 -4.62
C THR A 138 3.54 -6.86 -3.64
N GLY A 139 3.53 -5.89 -2.72
CA GLY A 139 4.65 -5.68 -1.78
C GLY A 139 5.80 -4.80 -2.32
N LYS A 140 5.61 -4.07 -3.44
CA LYS A 140 6.58 -3.10 -4.01
C LYS A 140 7.26 -2.21 -2.96
N THR A 141 6.51 -1.68 -2.00
CA THR A 141 7.04 -0.82 -0.94
C THR A 141 8.12 -1.52 -0.10
N GLY A 142 7.95 -2.80 0.23
CA GLY A 142 9.00 -3.59 0.89
C GLY A 142 10.23 -3.78 -0.02
N ALA A 143 10.00 -4.04 -1.31
CA ALA A 143 11.05 -4.30 -2.30
C ALA A 143 12.04 -3.13 -2.47
N PHE A 144 11.62 -1.88 -2.24
CA PHE A 144 12.52 -0.74 -2.17
C PHE A 144 12.89 -0.27 -0.75
N CYS A 145 11.97 -0.35 0.23
CA CYS A 145 12.30 0.11 1.59
C CYS A 145 13.39 -0.75 2.24
N ILE A 146 13.43 -2.07 1.99
CA ILE A 146 14.45 -2.97 2.54
C ILE A 146 15.87 -2.57 2.07
N PRO A 147 16.20 -2.53 0.76
CA PRO A 147 17.53 -2.12 0.32
C PRO A 147 17.87 -0.65 0.61
N VAL A 148 16.90 0.26 0.68
CA VAL A 148 17.11 1.64 1.16
C VAL A 148 17.61 1.64 2.60
N LEU A 149 16.91 0.94 3.50
CA LEU A 149 17.26 0.91 4.93
C LEU A 149 18.54 0.12 5.20
N GLU A 150 18.82 -0.91 4.39
CA GLU A 150 20.09 -1.64 4.46
C GLU A 150 21.27 -0.77 4.02
N ARG A 151 21.15 0.04 2.96
CA ARG A 151 22.28 0.87 2.49
C ARG A 151 22.57 2.11 3.35
N ILE A 152 21.68 2.53 4.24
CA ILE A 152 21.89 3.67 5.14
C ILE A 152 22.86 3.32 6.29
N ASP A 153 23.81 4.22 6.54
CA ASP A 153 24.58 4.30 7.79
C ASP A 153 23.89 5.26 8.78
N PRO A 154 23.42 4.80 9.96
CA PRO A 154 22.76 5.67 10.93
C PRO A 154 23.72 6.58 11.73
N ASN A 155 25.04 6.47 11.54
CA ASN A 155 26.03 7.31 12.21
C ASN A 155 26.30 8.63 11.45
N THR A 156 26.18 8.61 10.12
CA THR A 156 26.41 9.77 9.25
C THR A 156 25.14 10.61 9.07
N ASN A 157 25.04 11.69 9.85
CA ASN A 157 23.89 12.61 9.94
C ASN A 157 23.63 13.47 8.67
N VAL A 158 23.45 12.83 7.51
CA VAL A 158 23.13 13.43 6.21
C VAL A 158 22.02 12.66 5.50
N ILE A 159 21.34 13.29 4.54
CA ILE A 159 20.32 12.63 3.72
C ILE A 159 21.02 11.72 2.71
N GLN A 160 21.01 10.42 2.98
CA GLN A 160 21.68 9.39 2.17
C GLN A 160 20.76 8.77 1.11
N ALA A 161 19.45 8.75 1.37
CA ALA A 161 18.45 8.22 0.45
C ALA A 161 17.18 9.07 0.39
N MET A 162 16.55 9.08 -0.79
CA MET A 162 15.31 9.81 -1.06
C MET A 162 14.29 8.90 -1.77
N ILE A 163 13.04 8.92 -1.31
CA ILE A 163 11.91 8.22 -1.95
C ILE A 163 10.90 9.27 -2.43
N LEU A 164 10.76 9.39 -3.75
CA LEU A 164 9.79 10.26 -4.39
C LEU A 164 8.48 9.54 -4.69
N VAL A 165 7.38 10.24 -4.44
CA VAL A 165 6.01 9.75 -4.62
C VAL A 165 5.08 10.87 -5.13
N PRO A 166 4.05 10.56 -5.93
CA PRO A 166 3.17 11.58 -6.50
C PRO A 166 2.15 12.17 -5.52
N THR A 167 1.77 11.45 -4.46
CA THR A 167 0.72 11.88 -3.51
C THR A 167 1.26 12.03 -2.07
N ARG A 168 0.58 12.88 -1.30
CA ARG A 168 0.93 13.17 0.11
C ARG A 168 0.65 11.96 0.99
N GLU A 169 -0.42 11.27 0.65
CA GLU A 169 -0.96 10.10 1.33
C GLU A 169 -0.05 8.88 1.17
N LEU A 170 0.51 8.68 -0.04
CA LEU A 170 1.54 7.65 -0.26
C LEU A 170 2.85 8.00 0.44
N ALA A 171 3.23 9.29 0.55
CA ALA A 171 4.42 9.67 1.32
C ALA A 171 4.29 9.28 2.80
N LEU A 172 3.13 9.56 3.40
CA LEU A 172 2.82 9.14 4.77
C LEU A 172 2.86 7.61 4.92
N GLN A 173 2.17 6.87 4.04
CA GLN A 173 2.14 5.41 4.07
C GLN A 173 3.54 4.79 3.92
N THR A 174 4.30 5.21 2.92
CA THR A 174 5.66 4.70 2.67
C THR A 174 6.58 5.04 3.84
N SER A 175 6.52 6.26 4.40
CA SER A 175 7.33 6.61 5.56
C SER A 175 6.99 5.81 6.81
N GLN A 176 5.73 5.39 6.97
CA GLN A 176 5.30 4.55 8.07
C GLN A 176 5.86 3.14 7.92
N VAL A 177 5.83 2.56 6.71
CA VAL A 177 6.52 1.29 6.40
C VAL A 177 8.03 1.42 6.65
N CYS A 178 8.66 2.51 6.23
CA CYS A 178 10.08 2.76 6.53
C CYS A 178 10.36 2.76 8.04
N LYS A 179 9.55 3.47 8.86
CA LYS A 179 9.73 3.56 10.31
C LYS A 179 9.47 2.23 11.04
N GLU A 180 8.51 1.44 10.56
CA GLU A 180 8.20 0.12 11.10
C GLU A 180 9.35 -0.87 10.83
N LEU A 181 9.86 -0.90 9.58
CA LEU A 181 11.03 -1.71 9.21
C LEU A 181 12.33 -1.20 9.87
N SER A 182 12.49 0.11 10.04
CA SER A 182 13.69 0.72 10.62
C SER A 182 13.67 0.87 12.15
N LYS A 183 12.69 0.26 12.83
CA LYS A 183 12.43 0.38 14.28
C LYS A 183 13.68 0.17 15.14
N TYR A 184 14.60 -0.69 14.71
CA TYR A 184 15.82 -1.05 15.43
C TYR A 184 17.11 -0.46 14.82
N LEU A 185 17.03 0.31 13.72
CA LEU A 185 18.20 0.79 12.97
C LEU A 185 18.67 2.21 13.32
N ASN A 186 17.98 2.92 14.23
CA ASN A 186 18.21 4.35 14.53
C ASN A 186 18.14 5.29 13.31
N ILE A 187 17.50 4.86 12.21
CA ILE A 187 17.36 5.65 10.97
C ILE A 187 16.30 6.73 11.16
N GLN A 188 16.66 7.98 10.82
CA GLN A 188 15.78 9.13 10.93
C GLN A 188 15.02 9.37 9.63
N VAL A 189 13.73 8.97 9.62
CA VAL A 189 12.83 9.07 8.46
C VAL A 189 11.97 10.34 8.54
N MET A 190 12.16 11.27 7.59
CA MET A 190 11.35 12.48 7.46
C MET A 190 10.35 12.37 6.31
N VAL A 191 9.16 12.95 6.50
CA VAL A 191 8.20 13.23 5.41
C VAL A 191 8.23 14.72 5.11
N THR A 192 8.23 15.08 3.82
CA THR A 192 7.98 16.45 3.38
C THR A 192 7.10 16.45 2.13
N THR A 193 5.97 17.15 2.17
CA THR A 193 5.02 17.18 1.05
C THR A 193 4.34 18.54 0.93
N GLY A 194 3.85 18.88 -0.25
CA GLY A 194 3.02 20.08 -0.39
C GLY A 194 1.86 20.05 0.63
N GLY A 195 1.57 21.17 1.28
CA GLY A 195 0.47 21.27 2.24
C GLY A 195 0.83 21.00 3.71
N THR A 196 2.01 20.45 4.04
CA THR A 196 2.56 20.61 5.40
C THR A 196 3.10 22.02 5.58
N SER A 197 3.26 22.47 6.83
CA SER A 197 3.93 23.75 7.15
C SER A 197 5.38 23.72 6.66
N LEU A 198 5.73 24.63 5.74
CA LEU A 198 7.10 24.77 5.25
C LEU A 198 8.06 25.14 6.38
N ARG A 199 7.59 25.91 7.38
CA ARG A 199 8.38 26.28 8.57
C ARG A 199 8.75 25.05 9.38
N ASP A 200 7.82 24.14 9.55
CA ASP A 200 7.97 22.97 10.42
C ASP A 200 8.87 21.93 9.73
N ASP A 201 8.74 21.77 8.41
CA ASP A 201 9.67 21.03 7.56
C ASP A 201 11.12 21.59 7.69
N ILE A 202 11.29 22.93 7.61
CA ILE A 202 12.60 23.59 7.79
C ILE A 202 13.16 23.34 9.20
N MET A 203 12.33 23.49 10.23
CA MET A 203 12.75 23.25 11.62
C MET A 203 13.11 21.77 11.86
N ARG A 204 12.45 20.82 11.18
CA ARG A 204 12.81 19.40 11.25
C ARG A 204 14.11 19.10 10.50
N LEU A 205 14.44 19.80 9.42
CA LEU A 205 15.71 19.62 8.69
C LEU A 205 16.95 20.12 9.45
N HIS A 206 16.79 20.92 10.51
CA HIS A 206 17.88 21.22 11.45
C HIS A 206 18.22 20.05 12.41
N GLN A 207 17.42 18.98 12.43
CA GLN A 207 17.70 17.72 13.12
C GLN A 207 18.10 16.65 12.09
N PRO A 208 18.91 15.62 12.45
CA PRO A 208 19.32 14.58 11.52
C PRO A 208 18.16 13.94 10.74
N VAL A 209 18.36 13.75 9.43
CA VAL A 209 17.49 13.03 8.51
C VAL A 209 18.39 12.13 7.66
N HIS A 210 18.16 10.83 7.70
CA HIS A 210 18.89 9.85 6.89
C HIS A 210 18.10 9.44 5.64
N LEU A 211 16.77 9.39 5.76
CA LEU A 211 15.84 9.06 4.70
C LEU A 211 14.76 10.14 4.55
N LEU A 212 14.64 10.70 3.35
CA LEU A 212 13.61 11.69 3.00
C LEU A 212 12.54 11.06 2.10
N VAL A 213 11.26 11.12 2.52
CA VAL A 213 10.11 10.64 1.72
C VAL A 213 9.22 11.82 1.35
N GLY A 214 8.87 12.00 0.08
CA GLY A 214 8.07 13.18 -0.29
C GLY A 214 7.70 13.40 -1.75
N THR A 215 6.99 14.52 -1.98
CA THR A 215 6.54 14.96 -3.31
C THR A 215 7.58 15.87 -3.96
N PRO A 216 7.96 15.67 -5.25
CA PRO A 216 9.10 16.34 -5.88
C PRO A 216 9.18 17.86 -5.68
N GLY A 217 8.09 18.59 -5.96
CA GLY A 217 8.08 20.06 -5.91
C GLY A 217 8.35 20.66 -4.53
N ARG A 218 7.99 19.97 -3.43
CA ARG A 218 8.31 20.44 -2.06
C ARG A 218 9.77 20.18 -1.70
N ILE A 219 10.31 19.01 -2.06
CA ILE A 219 11.73 18.71 -1.83
C ILE A 219 12.60 19.68 -2.64
N LEU A 220 12.23 19.95 -3.89
CA LEU A 220 12.89 20.94 -4.74
C LEU A 220 12.87 22.35 -4.11
N ASP A 221 11.72 22.80 -3.59
CA ASP A 221 11.62 24.10 -2.92
C ASP A 221 12.53 24.20 -1.68
N LEU A 222 12.59 23.16 -0.85
CA LEU A 222 13.50 23.08 0.31
C LEU A 222 14.98 22.99 -0.10
N THR A 223 15.28 22.35 -1.23
CA THR A 223 16.63 22.19 -1.79
C THR A 223 17.13 23.51 -2.39
N LYS A 224 16.29 24.22 -3.16
CA LYS A 224 16.59 25.57 -3.69
C LYS A 224 16.84 26.61 -2.61
N LYS A 225 16.20 26.47 -1.44
CA LYS A 225 16.45 27.33 -0.26
C LYS A 225 17.74 26.98 0.49
N GLY A 226 18.47 25.95 0.08
CA GLY A 226 19.68 25.47 0.77
C GLY A 226 19.42 24.76 2.11
N VAL A 227 18.17 24.45 2.44
CA VAL A 227 17.80 23.80 3.71
C VAL A 227 17.88 22.28 3.59
N CYS A 228 17.44 21.74 2.45
CA CYS A 228 17.56 20.32 2.14
C CYS A 228 18.84 20.08 1.32
N VAL A 229 19.90 19.60 1.96
CA VAL A 229 21.19 19.31 1.29
C VAL A 229 21.22 17.86 0.82
N LEU A 230 21.26 17.66 -0.50
CA LEU A 230 21.15 16.35 -1.15
C LEU A 230 22.46 15.82 -1.76
N LYS A 231 23.60 16.49 -1.49
CA LYS A 231 24.91 16.16 -2.08
C LYS A 231 25.39 14.72 -1.79
N ASP A 232 24.97 14.17 -0.64
CA ASP A 232 25.35 12.83 -0.15
C ASP A 232 24.26 11.78 -0.42
N CYS A 233 23.18 12.15 -1.13
CA CYS A 233 22.02 11.30 -1.38
C CYS A 233 22.31 10.29 -2.51
N THR A 234 22.99 9.19 -2.15
CA THR A 234 23.48 8.16 -3.08
C THR A 234 22.38 7.25 -3.64
N MET A 235 21.17 7.22 -3.06
CA MET A 235 20.05 6.43 -3.59
C MET A 235 18.78 7.27 -3.80
N LEU A 236 18.15 7.11 -4.98
CA LEU A 236 16.87 7.72 -5.32
C LEU A 236 15.87 6.65 -5.77
N VAL A 237 14.75 6.54 -5.05
CA VAL A 237 13.60 5.71 -5.40
C VAL A 237 12.47 6.56 -5.98
N MET A 238 11.77 6.02 -6.98
CA MET A 238 10.53 6.59 -7.54
C MET A 238 9.42 5.53 -7.51
N ASP A 239 8.35 5.74 -6.75
CA ASP A 239 7.15 4.88 -6.78
C ASP A 239 5.96 5.60 -7.44
N GLU A 240 5.10 4.84 -8.14
CA GLU A 240 4.22 5.32 -9.20
C GLU A 240 4.96 6.27 -10.18
N ALA A 241 6.07 5.78 -10.75
CA ALA A 241 6.97 6.55 -11.62
C ALA A 241 6.30 7.09 -12.90
N ASP A 242 5.27 6.41 -13.41
CA ASP A 242 4.39 6.91 -14.47
C ASP A 242 3.69 8.23 -14.10
N LYS A 243 3.39 8.46 -12.81
CA LYS A 243 2.81 9.71 -12.29
C LYS A 243 3.85 10.78 -11.98
N LEU A 244 5.02 10.38 -11.49
CA LEU A 244 6.16 11.30 -11.30
C LEU A 244 6.71 11.84 -12.64
N LEU A 245 6.42 11.16 -13.75
CA LEU A 245 6.80 11.54 -15.11
C LEU A 245 5.60 12.01 -15.96
N SER A 246 4.59 12.58 -15.30
CA SER A 246 3.60 13.44 -15.96
C SER A 246 4.18 14.83 -16.22
N ALA A 247 3.57 15.58 -17.15
CA ALA A 247 3.98 16.96 -17.45
C ALA A 247 3.88 17.92 -16.24
N GLU A 248 3.11 17.57 -15.20
CA GLU A 248 2.97 18.34 -13.96
C GLU A 248 4.20 18.20 -13.03
N PHE A 249 4.82 17.02 -13.01
CA PHE A 249 5.91 16.68 -12.07
C PHE A 249 7.28 16.59 -12.73
N GLN A 250 7.37 16.17 -13.99
CA GLN A 250 8.63 15.94 -14.70
C GLN A 250 9.60 17.15 -14.65
N PRO A 251 9.18 18.42 -14.84
CA PRO A 251 10.11 19.54 -14.77
C PRO A 251 10.74 19.72 -13.37
N SER A 252 9.96 19.53 -12.30
CA SER A 252 10.47 19.58 -10.93
C SER A 252 11.40 18.41 -10.61
N LEU A 253 11.13 17.24 -11.19
CA LEU A 253 11.98 16.05 -11.03
C LEU A 253 13.32 16.22 -11.74
N GLU A 254 13.32 16.65 -13.01
CA GLU A 254 14.56 16.85 -13.79
C GLU A 254 15.46 17.95 -13.20
N GLU A 255 14.89 18.95 -12.54
CA GLU A 255 15.65 19.95 -11.80
C GLU A 255 16.17 19.41 -10.46
N LEU A 256 15.34 18.70 -9.67
CA LEU A 256 15.74 18.09 -8.40
C LEU A 256 16.92 17.12 -8.57
N ILE A 257 16.94 16.38 -9.69
CA ILE A 257 17.99 15.40 -10.03
C ILE A 257 19.38 16.04 -10.23
N GLN A 258 19.46 17.36 -10.47
CA GLN A 258 20.72 18.09 -10.63
C GLN A 258 21.42 18.38 -9.28
N PHE A 259 20.68 18.34 -8.17
CA PHE A 259 21.22 18.52 -6.82
C PHE A 259 21.75 17.21 -6.19
N LEU A 260 21.56 16.07 -6.88
CA LEU A 260 22.01 14.75 -6.42
C LEU A 260 23.39 14.41 -6.97
N PRO A 261 24.21 13.63 -6.24
CA PRO A 261 25.52 13.18 -6.73
C PRO A 261 25.39 12.44 -8.06
N GLN A 262 26.38 12.59 -8.95
CA GLN A 262 26.35 11.95 -10.27
C GLN A 262 26.34 10.42 -10.19
N ASN A 263 27.09 9.87 -9.22
CA ASN A 263 27.15 8.44 -8.93
C ASN A 263 26.12 8.11 -7.84
N ARG A 264 24.86 8.08 -8.25
CA ARG A 264 23.70 7.66 -7.45
C ARG A 264 23.03 6.45 -8.10
N GLN A 265 22.36 5.65 -7.29
CA GLN A 265 21.53 4.52 -7.72
C GLN A 265 20.07 4.96 -7.88
N PHE A 266 19.44 4.58 -8.99
CA PHE A 266 18.01 4.81 -9.26
C PHE A 266 17.21 3.50 -9.13
N LEU A 267 16.15 3.51 -8.32
CA LEU A 267 15.19 2.42 -8.23
C LEU A 267 13.80 2.93 -8.65
N MET A 268 13.41 2.69 -9.90
CA MET A 268 12.12 3.12 -10.47
C MET A 268 11.09 1.99 -10.43
N TYR A 269 9.93 2.24 -9.83
CA TYR A 269 8.79 1.33 -9.76
C TYR A 269 7.56 1.95 -10.42
N SER A 270 6.91 1.19 -11.30
CA SER A 270 5.72 1.67 -12.02
C SER A 270 4.69 0.56 -12.21
N ALA A 271 3.43 0.96 -12.40
CA ALA A 271 2.39 0.06 -12.89
C ALA A 271 2.39 0.04 -14.43
N THR A 272 2.60 1.20 -15.06
CA THR A 272 2.61 1.38 -16.50
C THR A 272 3.94 1.94 -17.00
N PHE A 273 4.29 1.69 -18.27
CA PHE A 273 5.49 2.25 -18.93
C PHE A 273 5.10 3.04 -20.20
N PRO A 274 4.49 4.23 -20.07
CA PRO A 274 4.32 5.14 -21.20
C PRO A 274 5.66 5.62 -21.77
N VAL A 275 5.62 6.24 -22.94
CA VAL A 275 6.81 6.74 -23.66
C VAL A 275 7.67 7.69 -22.81
N THR A 276 7.05 8.47 -21.91
CA THR A 276 7.77 9.35 -20.96
C THR A 276 8.66 8.57 -20.00
N VAL A 277 8.18 7.45 -19.44
CA VAL A 277 8.99 6.57 -18.56
C VAL A 277 10.17 5.97 -19.34
N LYS A 278 9.94 5.53 -20.58
CA LYS A 278 11.01 5.01 -21.44
C LYS A 278 12.09 6.08 -21.71
N ALA A 279 11.68 7.27 -22.16
CA ALA A 279 12.59 8.37 -22.47
C ALA A 279 13.37 8.87 -21.24
N PHE A 280 12.75 8.91 -20.06
CA PHE A 280 13.43 9.24 -18.81
C PHE A 280 14.44 8.16 -18.41
N LYS A 281 14.05 6.88 -18.48
CA LYS A 281 14.95 5.74 -18.22
C LYS A 281 16.17 5.76 -19.15
N ASP A 282 15.97 5.98 -20.44
CA ASP A 282 17.07 6.07 -21.43
C ASP A 282 18.01 7.28 -21.20
N ARG A 283 17.57 8.30 -20.46
CA ARG A 283 18.39 9.49 -20.13
C ARG A 283 19.10 9.41 -18.77
N HIS A 284 18.47 8.81 -17.76
CA HIS A 284 18.92 8.91 -16.36
C HIS A 284 19.43 7.62 -15.74
N LEU A 285 19.02 6.43 -16.21
CA LEU A 285 19.35 5.15 -15.59
C LEU A 285 20.54 4.47 -16.30
N ARG A 286 21.49 3.98 -15.51
CA ARG A 286 22.78 3.46 -15.94
C ARG A 286 22.74 1.93 -16.09
N LYS A 287 22.36 1.45 -17.29
CA LYS A 287 22.17 0.01 -17.59
C LYS A 287 21.24 -0.68 -16.55
N PRO A 288 20.02 -0.17 -16.34
CA PRO A 288 19.15 -0.67 -15.27
C PRO A 288 18.75 -2.13 -15.51
N TYR A 289 18.69 -2.90 -14.43
CA TYR A 289 18.05 -4.21 -14.42
C TYR A 289 16.53 -4.02 -14.57
N VAL A 290 15.96 -4.64 -15.60
CA VAL A 290 14.54 -4.47 -15.93
C VAL A 290 13.75 -5.66 -15.38
N ILE A 291 13.03 -5.43 -14.27
CA ILE A 291 12.15 -6.42 -13.66
C ILE A 291 10.76 -6.27 -14.29
N ASN A 292 10.25 -7.33 -14.92
CA ASN A 292 8.91 -7.37 -15.49
C ASN A 292 8.15 -8.59 -14.99
N LEU A 293 7.33 -8.43 -13.95
CA LEU A 293 6.54 -9.51 -13.35
C LEU A 293 5.08 -9.52 -13.86
N MET A 294 4.85 -8.95 -15.04
CA MET A 294 3.55 -8.86 -15.70
C MET A 294 3.75 -8.84 -17.21
N ASP A 295 3.33 -9.87 -17.94
CA ASP A 295 3.36 -9.82 -19.41
C ASP A 295 2.21 -8.97 -19.97
N GLN A 296 1.03 -9.08 -19.35
CA GLN A 296 -0.17 -8.26 -19.61
C GLN A 296 -0.57 -7.50 -18.34
N LEU A 297 -1.36 -6.43 -18.47
CA LEU A 297 -1.72 -5.51 -17.36
C LEU A 297 -2.87 -6.05 -16.47
N THR A 298 -2.85 -7.35 -16.19
CA THR A 298 -3.98 -8.08 -15.62
C THR A 298 -4.23 -7.76 -14.14
N LEU A 299 -5.51 -7.65 -13.80
CA LEU A 299 -6.01 -7.43 -12.44
C LEU A 299 -6.33 -8.77 -11.74
N MET A 300 -5.35 -9.68 -11.73
CA MET A 300 -5.50 -11.00 -11.09
C MET A 300 -5.93 -10.86 -9.62
N GLY A 301 -6.95 -11.63 -9.23
CA GLY A 301 -7.65 -11.55 -7.94
C GLY A 301 -8.94 -10.73 -7.97
N VAL A 302 -9.09 -9.79 -8.92
CA VAL A 302 -10.24 -8.87 -8.95
C VAL A 302 -11.22 -9.21 -10.07
N THR A 303 -12.38 -9.75 -9.70
CA THR A 303 -13.49 -9.99 -10.65
C THR A 303 -14.17 -8.67 -10.99
N GLN A 304 -14.35 -8.44 -12.29
CA GLN A 304 -14.83 -7.17 -12.83
C GLN A 304 -16.17 -7.37 -13.54
N TYR A 305 -17.16 -6.56 -13.15
CA TYR A 305 -18.47 -6.51 -13.80
C TYR A 305 -18.81 -5.10 -14.29
N TYR A 306 -19.69 -5.00 -15.29
CA TYR A 306 -20.37 -3.76 -15.65
C TYR A 306 -21.91 -3.89 -15.54
N ALA A 307 -22.53 -2.81 -15.10
CA ALA A 307 -23.98 -2.60 -15.14
C ALA A 307 -24.25 -1.46 -16.11
N PHE A 308 -24.99 -1.73 -17.19
CA PHE A 308 -25.43 -0.68 -18.10
C PHE A 308 -26.62 0.07 -17.49
N VAL A 309 -26.45 1.36 -17.22
CA VAL A 309 -27.42 2.16 -16.46
C VAL A 309 -27.52 3.59 -16.98
N GLU A 310 -28.72 4.15 -16.97
CA GLU A 310 -28.88 5.59 -17.19
C GLU A 310 -28.38 6.39 -15.98
N GLU A 311 -27.91 7.62 -16.21
CA GLU A 311 -27.37 8.50 -15.17
C GLU A 311 -28.37 8.73 -14.01
N ARG A 312 -29.68 8.85 -14.31
CA ARG A 312 -30.74 8.95 -13.28
C ARG A 312 -30.94 7.68 -12.45
N GLN A 313 -30.53 6.51 -12.97
CA GLN A 313 -30.68 5.20 -12.32
C GLN A 313 -29.47 4.81 -11.46
N LYS A 314 -28.29 5.41 -11.66
CA LYS A 314 -27.04 5.03 -10.96
C LYS A 314 -27.18 4.93 -9.44
N VAL A 315 -27.89 5.86 -8.79
CA VAL A 315 -28.10 5.84 -7.32
C VAL A 315 -28.99 4.65 -6.89
N HIS A 316 -30.01 4.32 -7.67
CA HIS A 316 -30.85 3.15 -7.42
C HIS A 316 -30.08 1.84 -7.64
N CYS A 317 -29.26 1.77 -8.70
CA CYS A 317 -28.35 0.65 -8.93
C CYS A 317 -27.36 0.47 -7.77
N LEU A 318 -26.73 1.56 -7.30
CA LEU A 318 -25.83 1.55 -6.14
C LEU A 318 -26.52 1.02 -4.87
N ASN A 319 -27.76 1.45 -4.59
CA ASN A 319 -28.55 0.93 -3.47
C ASN A 319 -28.82 -0.58 -3.59
N THR A 320 -29.13 -1.06 -4.80
CA THR A 320 -29.31 -2.50 -5.07
C THR A 320 -28.01 -3.29 -4.90
N LEU A 321 -26.86 -2.73 -5.30
CA LEU A 321 -25.54 -3.34 -5.05
C LEU A 321 -25.25 -3.42 -3.55
N PHE A 322 -25.47 -2.34 -2.80
CA PHE A 322 -25.29 -2.30 -1.34
C PHE A 322 -26.21 -3.27 -0.57
N SER A 323 -27.40 -3.57 -1.12
CA SER A 323 -28.33 -4.55 -0.55
C SER A 323 -28.01 -6.01 -0.94
N LYS A 324 -27.26 -6.24 -2.03
CA LYS A 324 -26.91 -7.59 -2.53
C LYS A 324 -25.49 -8.06 -2.18
N LEU A 325 -24.56 -7.14 -1.96
CA LEU A 325 -23.13 -7.46 -1.80
C LEU A 325 -22.70 -7.51 -0.32
N GLN A 326 -21.90 -8.52 0.03
CA GLN A 326 -21.24 -8.64 1.33
C GLN A 326 -19.99 -7.74 1.38
N ILE A 327 -20.23 -6.43 1.37
CA ILE A 327 -19.19 -5.41 1.48
C ILE A 327 -18.60 -5.44 2.90
N ASN A 328 -17.28 -5.63 3.02
CA ASN A 328 -16.57 -5.32 4.26
C ASN A 328 -16.41 -3.78 4.33
N GLN A 329 -15.47 -3.25 3.55
CA GLN A 329 -15.43 -1.84 3.14
C GLN A 329 -15.51 -1.69 1.62
N SER A 330 -16.05 -0.56 1.14
CA SER A 330 -16.02 -0.20 -0.28
C SER A 330 -15.42 1.17 -0.56
N ILE A 331 -14.87 1.32 -1.77
CA ILE A 331 -14.47 2.63 -2.32
C ILE A 331 -15.30 2.91 -3.58
N ILE A 332 -15.93 4.09 -3.61
CA ILE A 332 -16.82 4.54 -4.70
C ILE A 332 -16.14 5.70 -5.43
N PHE A 333 -15.89 5.53 -6.73
CA PHE A 333 -15.22 6.54 -7.56
C PHE A 333 -16.19 7.39 -8.38
N CYS A 334 -16.02 8.71 -8.29
CA CYS A 334 -16.70 9.70 -9.13
C CYS A 334 -15.69 10.55 -9.90
N ASN A 335 -16.07 11.01 -11.10
CA ASN A 335 -15.20 11.75 -12.02
C ASN A 335 -15.06 13.25 -11.68
N SER A 336 -15.76 13.77 -10.66
CA SER A 336 -15.62 15.17 -10.24
C SER A 336 -15.94 15.39 -8.76
N VAL A 337 -15.37 16.48 -8.20
CA VAL A 337 -15.52 16.86 -6.79
C VAL A 337 -16.99 17.03 -6.39
N ASN A 338 -17.75 17.81 -7.15
CA ASN A 338 -19.15 18.09 -6.87
C ASN A 338 -20.00 16.79 -6.89
N ARG A 339 -19.61 15.78 -7.68
CA ARG A 339 -20.29 14.47 -7.72
C ARG A 339 -19.96 13.62 -6.49
N VAL A 340 -18.73 13.68 -5.97
CA VAL A 340 -18.36 13.06 -4.68
C VAL A 340 -19.21 13.63 -3.55
N GLU A 341 -19.30 14.96 -3.42
CA GLU A 341 -20.10 15.65 -2.39
C GLU A 341 -21.59 15.28 -2.50
N LEU A 342 -22.17 15.37 -3.70
CA LEU A 342 -23.59 15.08 -3.95
C LEU A 342 -23.95 13.60 -3.75
N LEU A 343 -23.07 12.66 -4.15
CA LEU A 343 -23.31 11.23 -3.95
C LEU A 343 -23.19 10.85 -2.47
N ALA A 344 -22.16 11.35 -1.78
CA ALA A 344 -21.96 11.12 -0.35
C ALA A 344 -23.16 11.60 0.48
N LYS A 345 -23.68 12.80 0.18
CA LYS A 345 -24.91 13.30 0.81
C LYS A 345 -26.08 12.36 0.57
N LYS A 346 -26.32 11.95 -0.68
CA LYS A 346 -27.44 11.05 -1.02
C LYS A 346 -27.36 9.67 -0.39
N ILE A 347 -26.18 9.04 -0.33
CA ILE A 347 -26.06 7.71 0.31
C ILE A 347 -26.15 7.81 1.84
N THR A 348 -25.73 8.94 2.43
CA THR A 348 -25.96 9.23 3.86
C THR A 348 -27.46 9.46 4.14
N GLU A 349 -28.18 10.17 3.27
CA GLU A 349 -29.64 10.34 3.33
C GLU A 349 -30.40 9.01 3.19
N LEU A 350 -29.82 8.03 2.48
CA LEU A 350 -30.31 6.64 2.39
C LEU A 350 -29.90 5.76 3.58
N GLY A 351 -29.24 6.31 4.60
CA GLY A 351 -28.84 5.60 5.82
C GLY A 351 -27.52 4.83 5.76
N TYR A 352 -26.76 4.92 4.65
CA TYR A 352 -25.46 4.28 4.56
C TYR A 352 -24.36 5.09 5.26
N SER A 353 -23.62 4.43 6.14
CA SER A 353 -22.35 4.96 6.66
C SER A 353 -21.38 5.19 5.50
N CYS A 354 -21.09 6.46 5.20
CA CYS A 354 -20.07 6.86 4.23
C CYS A 354 -19.22 8.02 4.75
N PHE A 355 -17.96 8.06 4.32
CA PHE A 355 -17.17 9.28 4.28
C PHE A 355 -16.91 9.66 2.81
N TYR A 356 -16.43 10.88 2.59
CA TYR A 356 -16.08 11.35 1.26
C TYR A 356 -14.79 12.16 1.26
N ILE A 357 -14.07 12.13 0.14
CA ILE A 357 -12.75 12.75 0.06
C ILE A 357 -12.33 13.18 -1.35
N HIS A 358 -11.84 14.42 -1.47
CA HIS A 358 -11.50 15.02 -2.76
C HIS A 358 -10.46 16.15 -2.66
N ALA A 359 -9.94 16.57 -3.82
CA ALA A 359 -8.87 17.55 -3.97
C ALA A 359 -9.12 18.91 -3.29
N LYS A 360 -10.38 19.39 -3.23
CA LYS A 360 -10.75 20.68 -2.62
C LYS A 360 -10.76 20.69 -1.08
N MET A 361 -10.60 19.54 -0.40
CA MET A 361 -10.60 19.49 1.06
C MET A 361 -9.26 19.93 1.65
N VAL A 362 -9.30 20.59 2.81
CA VAL A 362 -8.12 20.90 3.63
C VAL A 362 -7.39 19.60 3.99
N GLN A 363 -6.04 19.63 3.96
CA GLN A 363 -5.23 18.40 4.07
C GLN A 363 -5.48 17.64 5.38
N ASP A 364 -5.64 18.33 6.50
CA ASP A 364 -5.84 17.66 7.80
C ASP A 364 -7.19 16.94 7.87
N HIS A 365 -8.22 17.46 7.20
CA HIS A 365 -9.49 16.76 7.02
C HIS A 365 -9.35 15.56 6.08
N ARG A 366 -8.55 15.65 5.01
CA ARG A 366 -8.23 14.51 4.14
C ARG A 366 -7.51 13.40 4.92
N ASN A 367 -6.48 13.77 5.69
CA ASN A 367 -5.73 12.85 6.56
C ASN A 367 -6.66 12.20 7.60
N ARG A 368 -7.48 12.99 8.30
CA ARG A 368 -8.42 12.49 9.31
C ARG A 368 -9.42 11.48 8.73
N VAL A 369 -10.12 11.84 7.66
CA VAL A 369 -11.08 10.94 6.99
C VAL A 369 -10.42 9.64 6.54
N PHE A 370 -9.18 9.71 6.04
CA PHE A 370 -8.42 8.53 5.67
C PHE A 370 -8.07 7.63 6.86
N HIS A 371 -7.60 8.19 7.98
CA HIS A 371 -7.31 7.42 9.18
C HIS A 371 -8.59 6.80 9.79
N GLU A 372 -9.69 7.55 9.86
CA GLU A 372 -10.97 7.04 10.36
C GLU A 372 -11.52 5.93 9.44
N PHE A 373 -11.46 6.08 8.12
CA PHE A 373 -11.85 5.03 7.17
C PHE A 373 -10.94 3.78 7.27
N ARG A 374 -9.61 3.95 7.27
CA ARG A 374 -8.65 2.83 7.38
C ARG A 374 -8.80 2.06 8.70
N ASN A 375 -9.23 2.74 9.77
CA ASN A 375 -9.49 2.13 11.08
C ASN A 375 -10.90 1.50 11.19
N GLY A 376 -11.66 1.40 10.09
CA GLY A 376 -12.97 0.75 10.07
C GLY A 376 -14.12 1.57 10.65
N ALA A 377 -13.94 2.85 10.98
CA ALA A 377 -15.00 3.70 11.53
C ALA A 377 -16.15 4.00 10.54
N CYS A 378 -15.98 3.61 9.27
CA CYS A 378 -16.96 3.77 8.22
C CYS A 378 -16.82 2.66 7.16
N ARG A 379 -17.93 2.21 6.57
CA ARG A 379 -17.93 1.12 5.57
C ARG A 379 -17.68 1.59 4.13
N ASN A 380 -17.92 2.86 3.79
CA ASN A 380 -17.84 3.32 2.40
C ASN A 380 -17.07 4.64 2.27
N LEU A 381 -16.19 4.76 1.28
CA LEU A 381 -15.47 5.99 0.96
C LEU A 381 -15.78 6.47 -0.46
N VAL A 382 -16.39 7.65 -0.61
CA VAL A 382 -16.65 8.28 -1.93
C VAL A 382 -15.49 9.21 -2.31
N CYS A 383 -14.88 9.05 -3.48
CA CYS A 383 -13.68 9.81 -3.82
C CYS A 383 -13.45 10.07 -5.33
N THR A 384 -12.51 10.98 -5.62
CA THR A 384 -11.92 11.16 -6.96
C THR A 384 -10.56 10.46 -7.06
N ASP A 385 -10.09 10.22 -8.30
CA ASP A 385 -8.81 9.53 -8.63
C ASP A 385 -7.57 10.02 -7.88
N LEU A 386 -7.54 11.30 -7.47
CA LEU A 386 -6.40 11.89 -6.77
C LEU A 386 -6.19 11.28 -5.38
N PHE A 387 -7.25 10.78 -4.73
CA PHE A 387 -7.12 10.37 -3.34
C PHE A 387 -6.45 9.00 -3.16
N THR A 388 -6.82 8.00 -3.95
CA THR A 388 -6.57 6.59 -3.60
C THR A 388 -5.29 6.00 -4.18
N ARG A 389 -4.51 6.76 -4.97
CA ARG A 389 -3.25 6.27 -5.54
C ARG A 389 -2.22 5.96 -4.45
N GLY A 390 -1.41 4.92 -4.65
CA GLY A 390 -0.59 4.30 -3.59
C GLY A 390 -1.38 3.54 -2.51
N ILE A 391 -2.35 4.20 -1.87
CA ILE A 391 -3.09 3.78 -0.66
C ILE A 391 -3.46 2.30 -0.61
N ASP A 392 -3.15 1.66 0.52
CA ASP A 392 -3.44 0.28 0.90
C ASP A 392 -4.46 0.20 2.06
N ILE A 393 -5.53 -0.57 1.88
CA ILE A 393 -6.56 -0.85 2.90
C ILE A 393 -7.06 -2.29 2.69
N GLN A 394 -6.53 -3.24 3.45
CA GLN A 394 -6.79 -4.69 3.29
C GLN A 394 -8.26 -5.12 3.48
N ALA A 395 -9.10 -4.26 4.08
CA ALA A 395 -10.53 -4.51 4.30
C ALA A 395 -11.44 -4.06 3.13
N VAL A 396 -10.89 -3.40 2.10
CA VAL A 396 -11.64 -3.01 0.90
C VAL A 396 -11.74 -4.20 -0.05
N ASN A 397 -12.84 -4.95 0.02
CA ASN A 397 -13.12 -6.06 -0.89
C ASN A 397 -13.94 -5.63 -2.14
N VAL A 398 -14.61 -4.47 -2.10
CA VAL A 398 -15.44 -3.98 -3.23
C VAL A 398 -15.02 -2.57 -3.68
N VAL A 399 -14.80 -2.40 -4.99
CA VAL A 399 -14.64 -1.11 -5.66
C VAL A 399 -15.84 -0.85 -6.58
N ILE A 400 -16.37 0.37 -6.56
CA ILE A 400 -17.48 0.78 -7.43
C ILE A 400 -17.09 2.00 -8.25
N ASN A 401 -16.97 1.84 -9.56
CA ASN A 401 -16.88 2.97 -10.50
C ASN A 401 -18.29 3.51 -10.74
N PHE A 402 -18.74 4.44 -9.89
CA PHE A 402 -20.02 5.14 -10.07
C PHE A 402 -20.00 6.03 -11.31
N ASP A 403 -18.82 6.59 -11.62
CA ASP A 403 -18.50 7.09 -12.95
C ASP A 403 -17.38 6.27 -13.57
N PHE A 404 -17.59 5.79 -14.80
CA PHE A 404 -16.55 5.08 -15.54
C PHE A 404 -15.34 6.01 -15.77
N PRO A 405 -14.09 5.56 -15.54
CA PRO A 405 -12.89 6.37 -15.73
C PRO A 405 -12.68 6.76 -17.20
N ARG A 406 -11.85 7.79 -17.43
CA ARG A 406 -11.52 8.30 -18.77
C ARG A 406 -10.33 7.60 -19.44
N THR A 407 -9.52 6.84 -18.70
CA THR A 407 -8.36 6.10 -19.21
C THR A 407 -8.25 4.73 -18.54
N SER A 408 -7.74 3.75 -19.28
CA SER A 408 -7.40 2.39 -18.81
C SER A 408 -6.44 2.41 -17.62
N GLU A 409 -5.44 3.29 -17.68
CA GLU A 409 -4.51 3.55 -16.58
C GLU A 409 -5.25 4.01 -15.31
N SER A 410 -6.22 4.94 -15.41
CA SER A 410 -7.04 5.35 -14.26
C SER A 410 -7.92 4.20 -13.76
N TYR A 411 -8.48 3.38 -14.66
CA TYR A 411 -9.20 2.15 -14.32
C TYR A 411 -8.33 1.20 -13.49
N LEU A 412 -7.09 0.92 -13.94
CA LEU A 412 -6.13 0.08 -13.24
C LEU A 412 -5.82 0.62 -11.83
N HIS A 413 -5.55 1.92 -11.68
CA HIS A 413 -5.28 2.52 -10.36
C HIS A 413 -6.49 2.45 -9.41
N ARG A 414 -7.72 2.50 -9.92
CA ARG A 414 -8.96 2.40 -9.12
C ARG A 414 -9.29 0.97 -8.73
N VAL A 415 -9.28 0.04 -9.70
CA VAL A 415 -9.67 -1.35 -9.49
C VAL A 415 -8.62 -2.10 -8.66
N GLY A 416 -7.33 -1.77 -8.82
CA GLY A 416 -6.25 -2.21 -7.92
C GLY A 416 -6.26 -1.58 -6.52
N ARG A 417 -7.44 -1.20 -5.99
CA ARG A 417 -7.67 -0.94 -4.55
C ARG A 417 -8.31 -2.13 -3.84
N SER A 418 -9.14 -2.92 -4.52
CA SER A 418 -9.53 -4.25 -4.05
C SER A 418 -8.50 -5.30 -4.51
N GLY A 419 -8.51 -6.48 -3.87
CA GLY A 419 -7.61 -7.60 -4.21
C GLY A 419 -6.10 -7.31 -4.07
N ARG A 420 -5.73 -6.46 -3.11
CA ARG A 420 -4.31 -6.20 -2.78
C ARG A 420 -3.70 -7.39 -2.05
N PHE A 421 -2.38 -7.54 -2.14
CA PHE A 421 -1.62 -8.70 -1.66
C PHE A 421 -2.15 -10.07 -2.16
N GLY A 422 -2.75 -10.07 -3.36
CA GLY A 422 -3.28 -11.26 -4.00
C GLY A 422 -4.61 -11.76 -3.46
N HIS A 423 -5.24 -11.06 -2.51
CA HIS A 423 -6.59 -11.40 -2.05
C HIS A 423 -7.61 -11.28 -3.19
N LEU A 424 -8.79 -11.87 -2.97
CA LEU A 424 -9.91 -11.71 -3.88
C LEU A 424 -10.55 -10.32 -3.74
N GLY A 425 -11.22 -9.87 -4.80
CA GLY A 425 -11.89 -8.59 -4.84
C GLY A 425 -12.93 -8.48 -5.93
N LEU A 426 -13.84 -7.52 -5.77
CA LEU A 426 -14.92 -7.24 -6.71
C LEU A 426 -14.82 -5.79 -7.20
N ALA A 427 -15.00 -5.59 -8.51
CA ALA A 427 -15.11 -4.27 -9.11
C ALA A 427 -16.37 -4.15 -9.96
N VAL A 428 -17.24 -3.19 -9.64
CA VAL A 428 -18.50 -2.96 -10.36
C VAL A 428 -18.49 -1.61 -11.06
N ASN A 429 -18.77 -1.61 -12.36
CA ASN A 429 -18.70 -0.44 -13.22
C ASN A 429 -20.11 0.02 -13.64
N LEU A 430 -20.49 1.25 -13.29
CA LEU A 430 -21.75 1.84 -13.74
C LEU A 430 -21.51 2.57 -15.07
N VAL A 431 -21.88 1.92 -16.18
CA VAL A 431 -21.57 2.34 -17.55
C VAL A 431 -22.80 2.97 -18.19
N THR A 432 -22.67 4.22 -18.65
CA THR A 432 -23.72 4.91 -19.42
C THR A 432 -23.56 4.69 -20.93
N TYR A 433 -24.54 5.11 -21.72
CA TYR A 433 -24.46 5.10 -23.19
C TYR A 433 -23.28 5.92 -23.75
N GLU A 434 -22.87 7.00 -23.08
CA GLU A 434 -21.66 7.77 -23.46
C GLU A 434 -20.36 7.07 -23.07
N ASP A 435 -20.36 6.36 -21.94
CA ASP A 435 -19.20 5.60 -21.48
C ASP A 435 -18.91 4.38 -22.35
N ARG A 436 -19.88 3.90 -23.15
CA ARG A 436 -19.68 2.79 -24.09
C ARG A 436 -18.48 3.00 -25.00
N PHE A 437 -18.18 4.23 -25.44
CA PHE A 437 -17.05 4.54 -26.33
C PHE A 437 -15.70 4.74 -25.62
N LYS A 438 -15.69 4.66 -24.28
CA LYS A 438 -14.48 4.58 -23.42
C LYS A 438 -14.29 3.14 -22.95
N MET A 439 -15.39 2.40 -22.91
CA MET A 439 -15.39 0.96 -22.79
C MET A 439 -14.86 0.36 -24.10
N TYR A 440 -15.47 0.55 -25.27
CA TYR A 440 -15.06 0.03 -26.60
C TYR A 440 -13.90 0.82 -27.24
N VAL A 441 -13.03 0.13 -28.00
CA VAL A 441 -12.29 0.74 -29.12
C VAL A 441 -12.68 0.03 -30.40
N ALA A 442 -12.91 0.81 -31.45
CA ALA A 442 -13.14 0.33 -32.79
C ALA A 442 -12.12 0.97 -33.75
N PHE A 443 -11.31 0.13 -34.38
CA PHE A 443 -10.57 0.41 -35.61
C PHE A 443 -10.64 -0.86 -36.48
N SER A 444 -10.77 -0.80 -37.80
CA SER A 444 -10.53 0.33 -38.70
C SER A 444 -11.64 0.51 -39.74
N LEU A 445 -11.87 1.76 -40.16
CA LEU A 445 -12.39 2.02 -41.50
C LEU A 445 -11.25 1.85 -42.53
N LEU A 446 -11.46 1.01 -43.54
CA LEU A 446 -10.62 0.95 -44.75
C LEU A 446 -11.52 0.94 -46.00
N PRO A 447 -11.73 2.09 -46.66
CA PRO A 447 -12.57 2.18 -47.84
C PRO A 447 -11.78 1.88 -49.14
N CYS A 448 -11.15 0.70 -49.25
CA CYS A 448 -10.66 0.17 -50.54
C CYS A 448 -10.17 -1.30 -50.45
N PHE A 449 -10.97 -2.26 -50.91
CA PHE A 449 -10.78 -2.90 -52.23
C PHE A 449 -11.98 -3.79 -52.55
N SER A 450 -12.14 -4.18 -53.82
CA SER A 450 -13.27 -4.97 -54.31
C SER A 450 -12.89 -6.41 -54.67
N PHE A 451 -13.93 -7.24 -54.82
CA PHE A 451 -13.95 -8.59 -55.40
C PHE A 451 -13.40 -9.80 -54.59
N LEU A 452 -14.20 -10.86 -54.70
CA LEU A 452 -13.89 -12.31 -54.59
C LEU A 452 -13.81 -13.03 -53.24
N CYS A 453 -14.26 -14.30 -53.34
CA CYS A 453 -14.14 -15.45 -52.47
C CYS A 453 -14.97 -15.50 -51.16
N GLN A 454 -15.79 -16.55 -51.10
CA GLN A 454 -16.65 -16.95 -49.98
C GLN A 454 -15.86 -17.56 -48.82
N SER A 455 -16.57 -17.81 -47.71
CA SER A 455 -16.21 -18.79 -46.67
C SER A 455 -15.05 -18.42 -45.73
N PHE A 456 -15.19 -17.32 -45.00
CA PHE A 456 -14.62 -17.19 -43.65
C PHE A 456 -15.70 -16.79 -42.65
N VAL A 457 -15.81 -17.54 -41.55
CA VAL A 457 -16.65 -17.16 -40.40
C VAL A 457 -15.86 -16.16 -39.56
N ILE A 458 -16.19 -14.88 -39.71
CA ILE A 458 -15.61 -13.81 -38.89
C ILE A 458 -16.23 -13.89 -37.49
N VAL A 459 -15.48 -14.43 -36.53
CA VAL A 459 -15.84 -14.38 -35.11
C VAL A 459 -15.60 -12.94 -34.62
N PHE A 460 -16.69 -12.19 -34.43
CA PHE A 460 -16.65 -10.84 -33.84
C PHE A 460 -16.39 -10.92 -32.33
N GLU A 461 -15.12 -11.03 -31.92
CA GLU A 461 -14.72 -10.75 -30.53
C GLU A 461 -14.85 -9.25 -30.24
N ASN A 462 -16.01 -8.84 -29.70
CA ASN A 462 -16.26 -7.48 -29.20
C ASN A 462 -15.50 -7.21 -27.89
N ARG A 463 -14.16 -7.16 -27.94
CA ARG A 463 -13.33 -6.74 -26.79
C ARG A 463 -13.36 -5.22 -26.61
N TYR A 464 -13.44 -4.77 -25.38
CA TYR A 464 -13.52 -3.35 -25.02
C TYR A 464 -12.10 -2.68 -25.03
N GLN A 465 -11.91 -1.39 -25.37
CA GLN A 465 -10.65 -0.63 -25.25
C GLN A 465 -9.93 -0.90 -23.92
N THR A 466 -10.64 -0.72 -22.80
CA THR A 466 -10.05 -0.91 -21.47
C THR A 466 -9.68 -2.37 -21.21
N GLU A 467 -10.33 -3.33 -21.88
CA GLU A 467 -9.93 -4.74 -21.87
C GLU A 467 -8.74 -5.03 -22.78
N GLN A 468 -8.72 -4.48 -23.99
CA GLN A 468 -7.65 -4.63 -24.98
C GLN A 468 -6.32 -4.04 -24.45
N GLU A 469 -6.37 -2.86 -23.85
CA GLU A 469 -5.19 -2.17 -23.30
C GLU A 469 -4.65 -2.81 -22.00
N LEU A 470 -5.51 -3.48 -21.22
CA LEU A 470 -5.13 -4.10 -19.94
C LEU A 470 -4.96 -5.63 -20.01
N GLY A 471 -5.48 -6.29 -21.04
CA GLY A 471 -5.61 -7.76 -21.09
C GLY A 471 -6.62 -8.32 -20.08
N THR A 472 -7.62 -7.54 -19.67
CA THR A 472 -8.62 -7.92 -18.65
C THR A 472 -9.98 -8.25 -19.26
N GLU A 473 -10.90 -8.83 -18.49
CA GLU A 473 -12.27 -9.17 -18.90
C GLU A 473 -13.27 -8.53 -17.92
N ILE A 474 -14.25 -7.78 -18.44
CA ILE A 474 -15.26 -7.05 -17.66
C ILE A 474 -16.64 -7.58 -18.04
N LYS A 475 -17.17 -8.52 -17.24
CA LYS A 475 -18.39 -9.26 -17.57
C LYS A 475 -19.67 -8.41 -17.39
N PRO A 476 -20.76 -8.68 -18.12
CA PRO A 476 -22.07 -8.14 -17.73
C PRO A 476 -22.42 -8.63 -16.33
N ILE A 477 -22.96 -7.75 -15.49
CA ILE A 477 -23.28 -8.11 -14.09
C ILE A 477 -24.35 -9.21 -14.05
N PRO A 478 -24.11 -10.35 -13.37
CA PRO A 478 -25.11 -11.41 -13.25
C PRO A 478 -26.23 -11.01 -12.29
N SER A 479 -27.36 -11.72 -12.37
CA SER A 479 -28.53 -11.48 -11.51
C SER A 479 -28.20 -11.64 -10.03
N ASN A 480 -27.33 -12.60 -9.69
CA ASN A 480 -26.72 -12.82 -8.38
C ASN A 480 -25.20 -12.96 -8.55
N ILE A 481 -24.42 -12.41 -7.60
CA ILE A 481 -22.96 -12.54 -7.57
C ILE A 481 -22.60 -13.47 -6.41
N ASP A 482 -21.77 -14.47 -6.68
CA ASP A 482 -21.26 -15.40 -5.67
C ASP A 482 -20.32 -14.69 -4.68
N GLN A 483 -20.52 -14.93 -3.38
CA GLN A 483 -19.70 -14.38 -2.30
C GLN A 483 -18.29 -14.98 -2.29
N ALA A 484 -18.11 -16.22 -2.73
CA ALA A 484 -16.79 -16.88 -2.82
C ALA A 484 -15.80 -16.13 -3.72
N ILE A 485 -16.29 -15.26 -4.61
CA ILE A 485 -15.50 -14.46 -5.54
C ILE A 485 -14.80 -13.27 -4.86
N TYR A 486 -15.21 -12.84 -3.65
CA TYR A 486 -14.69 -11.62 -3.00
C TYR A 486 -14.79 -11.59 -1.46
N CYS A 487 -15.04 -12.73 -0.81
CA CYS A 487 -15.18 -12.85 0.66
C CYS A 487 -14.39 -14.04 1.26
N GLN A 488 -13.32 -14.49 0.59
CA GLN A 488 -12.35 -15.49 1.10
C GLN A 488 -11.16 -14.82 1.80
#